data_AF-A0A2P1ULV8-F1
#
_entry.id   AF-A0A2P1ULV8-F1
#
_cell.length_a   1.000
_cell.length_b   1.000
_cell.length_c   1.000
_cell.angle_alpha   90.00
_cell.angle_beta   90.00
_cell.angle_gamma   90.00
#
_symmetry.space_group_name_H-M   'P 1'
#
loop_
_entity.id
_entity.type
_entity.pdbx_description
1 polymer ?
#
loop_
_entity_poly.entity_id
_entity_poly.type
_entity_poly.pdbx_seq_one_letter_code
_entity_poly.pdbx_strand_id
1 'polypeptide(L)'
;MNLQDLEILYERLKSKQPSSQTRYISYHSLYKTAFMFKSIFKQYNMIDDVSLDEFLLCYPVLALIESLIHEVNIDLGSNQQNNLSWDARKKIIQSFLKEFNVEHPTILNAMENLGEFFHLGSQLVNSETITHQEVIRASELQSSDINMLYFTLISILGKPYKTEVFELMSPINILLEVHDDFRSYQEDRAASNYNTYWMFQKLYGEEAHHYLKAEIDRYSNLFEATLKGLSQQEQEVYSAKWSRLWQDVFPYFSSAELLRQTVLEGV
;
A
#
# COMPACT_ATOMS: atom_id res chain seq x y z
N MET A 1 6.90 -23.08 4.06
CA MET A 1 7.77 -23.63 5.13
C MET A 1 7.14 -24.93 5.66
N ASN A 2 7.90 -25.82 6.31
CA ASN A 2 7.29 -26.97 7.00
C ASN A 2 6.87 -26.61 8.44
N LEU A 3 6.20 -27.53 9.15
CA LEU A 3 5.70 -27.27 10.52
C LEU A 3 6.84 -26.96 11.52
N GLN A 4 7.98 -27.63 11.40
CA GLN A 4 9.12 -27.42 12.27
C GLN A 4 9.77 -26.03 12.04
N ASP A 5 9.83 -25.58 10.79
CA ASP A 5 10.29 -24.23 10.44
C ASP A 5 9.33 -23.16 11.02
N LEU A 6 8.02 -23.41 10.99
CA LEU A 6 7.00 -22.53 11.57
C LEU A 6 7.13 -22.43 13.09
N GLU A 7 7.38 -23.54 13.78
CA GLU A 7 7.62 -23.56 15.23
C GLU A 7 8.89 -22.78 15.61
N ILE A 8 9.98 -22.95 14.85
CA ILE A 8 11.23 -22.19 15.04
C ILE A 8 10.98 -20.69 14.82
N LEU A 9 10.26 -20.33 13.76
CA LEU A 9 9.88 -18.94 13.49
C LEU A 9 9.04 -18.36 14.62
N TYR A 10 8.03 -19.11 15.08
CA TYR A 10 7.16 -18.70 16.18
C TYR A 10 7.95 -18.45 17.47
N GLU A 11 8.78 -19.39 17.90
CA GLU A 11 9.58 -19.21 19.11
C GLU A 11 10.62 -18.09 18.95
N ARG A 12 11.18 -17.91 17.75
CA ARG A 12 12.04 -16.75 17.44
C ARG A 12 11.28 -15.45 17.62
N LEU A 13 10.08 -15.31 17.06
CA LEU A 13 9.26 -14.10 17.16
C LEU A 13 8.82 -13.83 18.60
N LYS A 14 8.37 -14.87 19.31
CA LYS A 14 7.89 -14.83 20.70
C LYS A 14 9.00 -14.50 21.71
N SER A 15 10.22 -15.00 21.48
CA SER A 15 11.38 -14.74 22.35
C SER A 15 11.81 -13.27 22.36
N LYS A 16 11.40 -12.50 21.35
CA LYS A 16 11.64 -11.06 21.28
C LYS A 16 10.57 -10.37 22.11
N GLN A 17 10.87 -10.10 23.38
CA GLN A 17 10.08 -9.14 24.14
C GLN A 17 10.39 -7.74 23.60
N PRO A 18 9.42 -7.00 23.06
CA PRO A 18 9.65 -5.64 22.61
C PRO A 18 10.11 -4.81 23.82
N SER A 19 11.37 -4.39 23.82
CA SER A 19 11.93 -3.51 24.85
C SER A 19 11.64 -2.04 24.53
N SER A 20 11.22 -1.78 23.30
CA SER A 20 10.69 -0.51 22.84
C SER A 20 9.48 -0.08 23.68
N GLN A 21 9.50 1.17 24.15
CA GLN A 21 8.41 1.81 24.88
C GLN A 21 7.07 1.50 24.18
N THR A 22 6.32 0.55 24.71
CA THR A 22 5.07 0.10 24.08
C THR A 22 4.05 1.21 24.29
N ARG A 23 3.94 2.12 23.32
CA ARG A 23 2.86 3.09 23.28
C ARG A 23 1.59 2.41 22.78
N TYR A 24 0.47 2.85 23.31
CA TYR A 24 -0.85 2.32 22.97
C TYR A 24 -1.15 2.58 21.50
N ILE A 25 -1.35 1.51 20.73
CA ILE A 25 -2.02 1.58 19.42
C ILE A 25 -3.51 1.66 19.71
N SER A 26 -4.24 2.51 18.98
CA SER A 26 -5.69 2.57 19.18
C SER A 26 -6.35 1.25 18.73
N TYR A 27 -7.35 0.78 19.49
CA TYR A 27 -8.15 -0.39 19.09
C TYR A 27 -8.80 -0.18 17.72
N HIS A 28 -9.18 1.06 17.41
CA HIS A 28 -9.75 1.45 16.12
C HIS A 28 -8.76 1.22 14.97
N SER A 29 -7.50 1.62 15.14
CA SER A 29 -6.43 1.38 14.16
C SER A 29 -6.24 -0.12 13.93
N LEU A 30 -6.15 -0.90 15.01
CA LEU A 30 -6.03 -2.37 14.91
C LEU A 30 -7.22 -3.02 14.21
N TYR A 31 -8.45 -2.55 14.48
CA TYR A 31 -9.66 -3.06 13.85
C TYR A 31 -9.71 -2.76 12.35
N LYS A 32 -9.37 -1.53 11.94
CA LYS A 32 -9.26 -1.15 10.52
C LYS A 32 -8.24 -2.00 9.79
N THR A 33 -7.05 -2.11 10.37
CA THR A 33 -5.95 -2.92 9.86
C THR A 33 -6.35 -4.40 9.68
N ALA A 34 -7.11 -4.97 10.63
CA ALA A 34 -7.62 -6.34 10.53
C ALA A 34 -8.50 -6.59 9.30
N PHE A 35 -9.30 -5.60 8.88
CA PHE A 35 -10.18 -5.72 7.72
C PHE A 35 -9.40 -5.78 6.40
N MET A 36 -8.30 -5.01 6.29
CA MET A 36 -7.49 -4.94 5.06
C MET A 36 -6.65 -6.19 4.83
N PHE A 37 -6.34 -6.94 5.90
CA PHE A 37 -5.40 -8.05 5.79
C PHE A 37 -5.83 -9.22 4.93
N LYS A 38 -7.13 -9.40 4.71
CA LYS A 38 -7.61 -10.39 3.73
C LYS A 38 -7.14 -10.05 2.31
N SER A 39 -7.16 -8.76 1.95
CA SER A 39 -6.71 -8.28 0.64
C SER A 39 -5.20 -8.39 0.52
N ILE A 40 -4.48 -7.93 1.54
CA ILE A 40 -3.02 -8.01 1.65
C ILE A 40 -2.55 -9.48 1.53
N PHE A 41 -3.16 -10.41 2.27
CA PHE A 41 -2.83 -11.83 2.19
C PHE A 41 -3.03 -12.39 0.77
N LYS A 42 -4.17 -12.10 0.13
CA LYS A 42 -4.44 -12.57 -1.23
C LYS A 42 -3.36 -12.08 -2.21
N GLN A 43 -3.00 -10.81 -2.13
CA GLN A 43 -1.98 -10.22 -2.98
C GLN A 43 -0.59 -10.84 -2.74
N TYR A 44 -0.24 -11.17 -1.51
CA TYR A 44 1.08 -11.72 -1.19
C TYR A 44 1.19 -13.22 -1.46
N ASN A 45 0.11 -13.96 -1.21
CA ASN A 45 -0.01 -15.36 -1.65
C ASN A 45 0.12 -15.46 -3.17
N MET A 46 -0.43 -14.47 -3.90
CA MET A 46 -0.25 -14.38 -5.35
C MET A 46 1.20 -14.19 -5.78
N ILE A 47 2.11 -13.77 -4.92
CA ILE A 47 3.47 -13.44 -5.33
C ILE A 47 4.48 -14.53 -4.95
N ASP A 48 4.52 -14.90 -3.68
CA ASP A 48 5.60 -15.73 -3.12
C ASP A 48 5.10 -17.04 -2.49
N ASP A 49 3.87 -17.46 -2.85
CA ASP A 49 3.18 -18.65 -2.31
C ASP A 49 3.23 -18.68 -0.78
N VAL A 50 2.96 -17.53 -0.16
CA VAL A 50 2.88 -17.39 1.29
C VAL A 50 1.62 -18.08 1.76
N SER A 51 1.76 -19.10 2.59
CA SER A 51 0.63 -19.80 3.22
C SER A 51 -0.08 -18.92 4.25
N LEU A 52 -1.32 -19.26 4.57
CA LEU A 52 -2.08 -18.53 5.60
C LEU A 52 -1.39 -18.60 6.97
N ASP A 53 -0.78 -19.74 7.32
CA ASP A 53 -0.07 -19.91 8.60
C ASP A 53 1.19 -19.02 8.66
N GLU A 54 1.97 -18.96 7.59
CA GLU A 54 3.12 -18.05 7.48
C GLU A 54 2.70 -16.59 7.65
N PHE A 55 1.60 -16.19 7.01
CA PHE A 55 1.05 -14.85 7.11
C PHE A 55 0.56 -14.52 8.53
N LEU A 56 -0.19 -15.42 9.16
CA LEU A 56 -0.72 -15.23 10.52
C LEU A 56 0.38 -15.15 11.58
N LEU A 57 1.51 -15.83 11.40
CA LEU A 57 2.66 -15.68 12.28
C LEU A 57 3.28 -14.28 12.20
N CYS A 58 3.28 -13.67 11.01
CA CYS A 58 3.83 -12.34 10.78
C CYS A 58 2.82 -11.22 11.11
N TYR A 59 1.53 -11.56 11.18
CA TYR A 59 0.42 -10.63 11.36
C TYR A 59 0.64 -9.59 12.48
N PRO A 60 1.09 -9.93 13.70
CA PRO A 60 1.23 -8.93 14.76
C PRO A 60 2.19 -7.80 14.40
N VAL A 61 3.29 -8.12 13.70
CA VAL A 61 4.29 -7.13 13.26
C VAL A 61 3.72 -6.27 12.13
N LEU A 62 3.07 -6.92 11.15
CA LEU A 62 2.42 -6.21 10.04
C LEU A 62 1.31 -5.28 10.57
N ALA A 63 0.52 -5.74 11.54
CA ALA A 63 -0.59 -4.99 12.12
C ALA A 63 -0.12 -3.76 12.89
N LEU A 64 0.99 -3.89 13.61
CA LEU A 64 1.64 -2.78 14.29
C LEU A 64 2.10 -1.72 13.28
N ILE A 65 2.82 -2.13 12.23
CA ILE A 65 3.34 -1.22 11.22
C ILE A 65 2.19 -0.48 10.54
N GLU A 66 1.18 -1.22 10.05
CA GLU A 66 0.04 -0.64 9.36
C GLU A 66 -0.75 0.33 10.25
N SER A 67 -0.97 -0.04 11.51
CA SER A 67 -1.66 0.84 12.46
C SER A 67 -0.87 2.13 12.72
N LEU A 68 0.46 2.05 12.78
CA LEU A 68 1.31 3.24 12.95
C LEU A 68 1.26 4.16 11.73
N ILE A 69 1.14 3.62 10.52
CA ILE A 69 0.96 4.40 9.27
C ILE A 69 -0.42 5.07 9.28
N HIS A 70 -1.49 4.31 9.48
CA HIS A 70 -2.86 4.82 9.44
C HIS A 70 -3.15 5.93 10.44
N GLU A 71 -2.55 5.87 11.63
CA GLU A 71 -2.73 6.93 12.61
C GLU A 71 -2.14 8.26 12.14
N VAL A 72 -1.16 8.29 11.24
CA VAL A 72 -0.71 9.55 10.60
C VAL A 72 -1.86 10.25 9.87
N ASN A 73 -2.69 9.48 9.15
CA ASN A 73 -3.80 10.01 8.39
C ASN A 73 -4.94 10.52 9.29
N ILE A 74 -5.19 9.85 10.43
CA ILE A 74 -6.14 10.35 11.45
C ILE A 74 -5.64 11.64 12.10
N ASP A 75 -4.32 11.73 12.27
CA ASP A 75 -3.65 12.84 12.95
C ASP A 75 -3.64 14.13 12.11
N LEU A 76 -3.71 14.04 10.78
CA LEU A 76 -3.79 15.18 9.86
C LEU A 76 -5.20 15.80 9.77
N GLY A 77 -6.25 15.01 10.03
CA GLY A 77 -7.66 15.46 9.97
C GLY A 77 -8.26 15.89 11.32
N SER A 78 -7.56 15.69 12.44
CA SER A 78 -8.10 15.97 13.79
C SER A 78 -7.16 16.87 14.61
N ASN A 79 -7.71 17.97 15.16
CA ASN A 79 -7.05 18.91 16.08
C ASN A 79 -6.72 18.30 17.47
N GLN A 80 -6.24 17.05 17.54
CA GLN A 80 -5.93 16.40 18.81
C GLN A 80 -4.46 16.56 19.21
N GLN A 81 -4.26 17.03 20.44
CA GLN A 81 -2.99 17.46 21.04
C GLN A 81 -1.98 16.34 21.37
N ASN A 82 -2.18 15.11 20.88
CA ASN A 82 -1.37 13.93 21.26
C ASN A 82 -0.68 13.22 20.06
N ASN A 83 -0.62 13.86 18.90
CA ASN A 83 -0.26 13.18 17.65
C ASN A 83 1.27 13.06 17.45
N LEU A 84 1.74 11.87 17.11
CA LEU A 84 3.15 11.62 16.79
C LEU A 84 3.42 12.00 15.33
N SER A 85 4.48 12.78 15.09
CA SER A 85 4.96 13.02 13.74
C SER A 85 5.38 11.72 13.05
N TRP A 86 5.36 11.73 11.72
CA TRP A 86 5.87 10.61 10.93
C TRP A 86 7.28 10.21 11.36
N ASP A 87 8.19 11.16 11.60
CA ASP A 87 9.56 10.86 12.06
C ASP A 87 9.61 10.11 13.40
N ALA A 88 8.70 10.39 14.32
CA ALA A 88 8.62 9.66 15.57
C ALA A 88 8.11 8.22 15.34
N ARG A 89 7.14 8.04 14.43
CA ARG A 89 6.61 6.73 14.03
C ARG A 89 7.65 5.91 13.28
N LYS A 90 8.44 6.52 12.38
CA LYS A 90 9.59 5.90 11.71
C LYS A 90 10.57 5.30 12.72
N LYS A 91 10.92 6.04 13.77
CA LYS A 91 11.82 5.55 14.83
C LYS A 91 11.27 4.33 15.56
N ILE A 92 9.95 4.29 15.79
CA ILE A 92 9.28 3.13 16.39
C ILE A 92 9.39 1.94 15.44
N ILE A 93 8.94 2.09 14.19
CA ILE A 93 8.99 1.02 13.18
C ILE A 93 10.42 0.49 13.02
N GLN A 94 11.42 1.37 12.87
CA GLN A 94 12.83 0.99 12.76
C GLN A 94 13.33 0.23 14.00
N SER A 95 12.94 0.65 15.20
CA SER A 95 13.32 -0.06 16.43
C SER A 95 12.75 -1.48 16.44
N PHE A 96 11.49 -1.64 16.03
CA PHE A 96 10.87 -2.96 15.87
C PHE A 96 11.59 -3.80 14.80
N LEU A 97 11.87 -3.25 13.61
CA LEU A 97 12.59 -3.97 12.55
C LEU A 97 13.98 -4.45 13.02
N LYS A 98 14.71 -3.63 13.79
CA LYS A 98 16.00 -4.00 14.40
C LYS A 98 15.84 -5.07 15.45
N GLU A 99 14.88 -4.92 16.37
CA GLU A 99 14.57 -5.94 17.38
C GLU A 99 14.30 -7.27 16.69
N PHE A 100 13.49 -7.28 15.62
CA PHE A 100 13.17 -8.46 14.83
C PHE A 100 14.31 -8.94 13.91
N ASN A 101 15.40 -8.20 13.76
CA ASN A 101 16.52 -8.49 12.84
C ASN A 101 16.03 -8.66 11.39
N VAL A 102 15.10 -7.80 10.99
CA VAL A 102 14.45 -7.79 9.67
C VAL A 102 14.55 -6.41 9.02
N GLU A 103 15.41 -5.53 9.54
CA GLU A 103 15.72 -4.27 8.88
C GLU A 103 16.36 -4.55 7.52
N HIS A 104 15.78 -3.97 6.47
CA HIS A 104 16.25 -4.13 5.10
C HIS A 104 16.18 -2.78 4.37
N PRO A 105 17.16 -2.42 3.50
CA PRO A 105 17.18 -1.13 2.81
C PRO A 105 15.88 -0.80 2.07
N THR A 106 15.19 -1.80 1.52
CA THR A 106 13.93 -1.58 0.77
C THR A 106 12.76 -1.21 1.69
N ILE A 107 12.72 -1.75 2.92
CA ILE A 107 11.75 -1.36 3.95
C ILE A 107 12.00 0.09 4.35
N LEU A 108 13.26 0.46 4.56
CA LEU A 108 13.65 1.83 4.91
C LEU A 108 13.33 2.81 3.78
N ASN A 109 13.57 2.43 2.52
CA ASN A 109 13.22 3.26 1.37
C ASN A 109 11.70 3.47 1.25
N ALA A 110 10.90 2.41 1.43
CA ALA A 110 9.44 2.53 1.45
C ALA A 110 8.95 3.47 2.58
N MET A 111 9.61 3.43 3.74
CA MET A 111 9.33 4.31 4.85
C MET A 111 9.66 5.79 4.55
N GLU A 112 10.75 6.05 3.83
CA GLU A 112 11.07 7.42 3.38
C GLU A 112 10.09 7.90 2.30
N ASN A 113 9.74 7.04 1.35
CA ASN A 113 8.71 7.35 0.34
C ASN A 113 7.36 7.71 0.98
N LEU A 114 6.93 7.01 2.03
CA LEU A 114 5.73 7.38 2.78
C LEU A 114 5.84 8.76 3.42
N GLY A 115 7.02 9.13 3.91
CA GLY A 115 7.26 10.47 4.44
C GLY A 115 7.12 11.55 3.38
N GLU A 116 7.66 11.29 2.18
CA GLU A 116 7.49 12.14 1.00
C GLU A 116 6.02 12.23 0.61
N PHE A 117 5.28 11.11 0.62
CA PHE A 117 3.84 11.08 0.34
C PHE A 117 3.06 11.97 1.31
N PHE A 118 3.26 11.84 2.62
CA PHE A 118 2.55 12.65 3.60
C PHE A 118 2.78 14.14 3.40
N HIS A 119 4.01 14.53 3.04
CA HIS A 119 4.34 15.92 2.74
C HIS A 119 3.68 16.39 1.45
N LEU A 120 3.90 15.67 0.35
CA LEU A 120 3.42 16.03 -0.98
C LEU A 120 1.89 15.99 -1.06
N GLY A 121 1.25 14.95 -0.52
CA GLY A 121 -0.20 14.81 -0.47
C GLY A 121 -0.85 15.97 0.30
N SER A 122 -0.28 16.35 1.46
CA SER A 122 -0.76 17.51 2.21
C SER A 122 -0.60 18.82 1.43
N GLN A 123 0.52 19.00 0.70
CA GLN A 123 0.71 20.17 -0.16
C GLN A 123 -0.31 20.23 -1.30
N LEU A 124 -0.55 19.11 -1.98
CA LEU A 124 -1.49 19.02 -3.11
C LEU A 124 -2.94 19.30 -2.68
N VAL A 125 -3.34 18.83 -1.51
CA VAL A 125 -4.66 19.13 -0.93
C VAL A 125 -4.82 20.63 -0.66
N ASN A 126 -3.80 21.29 -0.12
CA ASN A 126 -3.88 22.69 0.30
C ASN A 126 -3.52 23.70 -0.79
N SER A 127 -2.92 23.27 -1.89
CA SER A 127 -2.52 24.15 -2.99
C SER A 127 -3.67 24.42 -3.97
N GLU A 128 -3.73 25.65 -4.46
CA GLU A 128 -4.56 26.04 -5.61
C GLU A 128 -3.91 25.69 -6.95
N THR A 129 -2.58 25.65 -6.99
CA THR A 129 -1.80 25.31 -8.18
C THR A 129 -1.04 24.02 -7.95
N ILE A 130 -1.39 23.00 -8.72
CA ILE A 130 -0.73 21.69 -8.70
C ILE A 130 -0.37 21.30 -10.14
N THR A 131 0.54 20.36 -10.30
CA THR A 131 0.95 19.85 -11.61
C THR A 131 0.62 18.36 -11.76
N HIS A 132 0.49 17.91 -13.01
CA HIS A 132 0.29 16.49 -13.30
C HIS A 132 1.39 15.62 -12.67
N GLN A 133 2.66 16.03 -12.80
CA GLN A 133 3.80 15.27 -12.30
C GLN A 133 3.78 15.09 -10.78
N GLU A 134 3.35 16.10 -10.03
CA GLU A 134 3.21 15.98 -8.57
C GLU A 134 2.10 15.00 -8.19
N VAL A 135 0.97 15.00 -8.90
CA VAL A 135 -0.13 14.06 -8.67
C VAL A 135 0.29 12.63 -8.98
N ILE A 136 1.02 12.41 -10.08
CA ILE A 136 1.57 11.09 -10.40
C ILE A 136 2.56 10.64 -9.33
N ARG A 137 3.47 11.54 -8.92
CA ARG A 137 4.45 11.21 -7.87
C ARG A 137 3.75 10.85 -6.56
N ALA A 138 2.72 11.57 -6.15
CA ALA A 138 1.95 11.26 -4.94
C ALA A 138 1.27 9.88 -5.06
N SER A 139 0.62 9.58 -6.18
CA SER A 139 0.00 8.26 -6.43
C SER A 139 1.01 7.11 -6.40
N GLU A 140 2.21 7.30 -6.96
CA GLU A 140 3.30 6.31 -6.91
C GLU A 140 3.81 6.10 -5.48
N LEU A 141 4.00 7.18 -4.72
CA LEU A 141 4.47 7.14 -3.34
C LEU A 141 3.46 6.52 -2.38
N GLN A 142 2.16 6.75 -2.60
CA GLN A 142 1.07 6.27 -1.75
C GLN A 142 1.15 4.76 -1.50
N SER A 143 1.41 3.98 -2.55
CA SER A 143 1.57 2.52 -2.51
C SER A 143 2.77 2.00 -1.67
N SER A 144 3.54 2.90 -1.04
CA SER A 144 4.72 2.54 -0.26
C SER A 144 4.38 1.86 1.07
N ASP A 145 3.16 2.01 1.58
CA ASP A 145 2.67 1.31 2.77
C ASP A 145 2.55 -0.20 2.53
N ILE A 146 1.84 -0.60 1.48
CA ILE A 146 1.67 -1.99 1.10
C ILE A 146 3.03 -2.60 0.68
N ASN A 147 3.88 -1.83 0.01
CA ASN A 147 5.25 -2.25 -0.28
C ASN A 147 6.03 -2.51 1.03
N MET A 148 5.95 -1.61 2.02
CA MET A 148 6.63 -1.76 3.29
C MET A 148 6.14 -3.00 4.07
N LEU A 149 4.83 -3.26 4.08
CA LEU A 149 4.25 -4.46 4.66
C LEU A 149 4.76 -5.72 3.97
N TYR A 150 4.80 -5.73 2.64
CA TYR A 150 5.32 -6.87 1.88
C TYR A 150 6.79 -7.14 2.18
N PHE A 151 7.65 -6.11 2.08
CA PHE A 151 9.08 -6.24 2.33
C PHE A 151 9.35 -6.75 3.74
N THR A 152 8.55 -6.30 4.71
CA THR A 152 8.62 -6.79 6.10
C THR A 152 8.22 -8.26 6.18
N LEU A 153 7.13 -8.67 5.54
CA LEU A 153 6.68 -10.06 5.50
C LEU A 153 7.76 -10.99 4.95
N ILE A 154 8.30 -10.71 3.76
CA ILE A 154 9.31 -11.58 3.15
C ILE A 154 10.61 -11.62 3.95
N SER A 155 10.97 -10.50 4.61
CA SER A 155 12.15 -10.41 5.48
C SER A 155 11.98 -11.23 6.75
N ILE A 156 10.79 -11.23 7.37
CA ILE A 156 10.47 -12.11 8.51
C ILE A 156 10.53 -13.58 8.10
N LEU A 157 9.96 -13.91 6.93
CA LEU A 157 9.95 -15.28 6.40
C LEU A 157 11.31 -15.75 5.86
N GLY A 158 12.31 -14.87 5.79
CA GLY A 158 13.61 -15.18 5.20
C GLY A 158 13.54 -15.54 3.71
N LYS A 159 12.50 -15.07 3.01
CA LYS A 159 12.36 -15.25 1.56
C LYS A 159 13.28 -14.27 0.82
N PRO A 160 13.87 -14.68 -0.31
CA PRO A 160 14.75 -13.81 -1.08
C PRO A 160 13.98 -12.62 -1.65
N TYR A 161 14.62 -11.46 -1.65
CA TYR A 161 14.13 -10.29 -2.37
C TYR A 161 14.27 -10.53 -3.88
N LYS A 162 13.15 -10.47 -4.62
CA LYS A 162 13.10 -10.65 -6.09
C LYS A 162 12.74 -9.34 -6.76
N THR A 163 13.73 -8.60 -7.24
CA THR A 163 13.55 -7.26 -7.84
C THR A 163 12.49 -7.27 -8.95
N GLU A 164 12.51 -8.28 -9.81
CA GLU A 164 11.65 -8.40 -10.98
C GLU A 164 10.17 -8.54 -10.58
N VAL A 165 9.92 -9.22 -9.46
CA VAL A 165 8.58 -9.37 -8.89
C VAL A 165 8.07 -8.05 -8.32
N PHE A 166 8.95 -7.23 -7.74
CA PHE A 166 8.57 -5.90 -7.27
C PHE A 166 8.26 -4.94 -8.39
N GLU A 167 9.08 -4.94 -9.42
CA GLU A 167 8.85 -4.16 -10.63
C GLU A 167 7.53 -4.56 -11.30
N LEU A 168 7.20 -5.86 -11.26
CA LEU A 168 5.91 -6.36 -11.76
C LEU A 168 4.74 -5.86 -10.91
N MET A 169 4.87 -5.89 -9.57
CA MET A 169 3.77 -5.54 -8.66
C MET A 169 3.56 -4.03 -8.50
N SER A 170 4.58 -3.21 -8.76
CA SER A 170 4.49 -1.75 -8.63
C SER A 170 3.28 -1.14 -9.35
N PRO A 171 3.04 -1.37 -10.66
CA PRO A 171 1.86 -0.84 -11.33
C PRO A 171 0.54 -1.36 -10.75
N ILE A 172 0.50 -2.60 -10.25
CA ILE A 172 -0.69 -3.16 -9.60
C ILE A 172 -1.00 -2.40 -8.30
N ASN A 173 0.02 -2.17 -7.48
CA ASN A 173 -0.15 -1.53 -6.18
C ASN A 173 -0.64 -0.09 -6.35
N ILE A 174 -0.12 0.63 -7.35
CA ILE A 174 -0.59 1.98 -7.68
C ILE A 174 -2.06 1.96 -8.12
N LEU A 175 -2.45 0.99 -8.95
CA LEU A 175 -3.84 0.86 -9.40
C LEU A 175 -4.80 0.45 -8.28
N LEU A 176 -4.33 -0.30 -7.29
CA LEU A 176 -5.09 -0.60 -6.06
C LEU A 176 -5.32 0.66 -5.24
N GLU A 177 -4.32 1.53 -5.09
CA GLU A 177 -4.51 2.84 -4.43
C GLU A 177 -5.53 3.71 -5.17
N VAL A 178 -5.45 3.77 -6.51
CA VAL A 178 -6.45 4.50 -7.32
C VAL A 178 -7.85 3.90 -7.14
N HIS A 179 -7.98 2.57 -7.05
CA HIS A 179 -9.25 1.90 -6.78
C HIS A 179 -9.79 2.23 -5.38
N ASP A 180 -8.94 2.23 -4.37
CA ASP A 180 -9.35 2.57 -3.01
C ASP A 180 -9.76 4.05 -2.92
N ASP A 181 -9.02 4.96 -3.57
CA ASP A 181 -9.38 6.37 -3.71
C ASP A 181 -10.76 6.56 -4.35
N PHE A 182 -11.18 5.69 -5.27
CA PHE A 182 -12.52 5.79 -5.86
C PHE A 182 -13.61 5.47 -4.84
N ARG A 183 -13.36 4.49 -3.98
CA ARG A 183 -14.31 4.03 -2.96
C ARG A 183 -14.45 5.02 -1.80
N SER A 184 -13.37 5.74 -1.48
CA SER A 184 -13.34 6.73 -0.41
C SER A 184 -13.48 8.18 -0.89
N TYR A 185 -13.61 8.43 -2.20
CA TYR A 185 -13.58 9.77 -2.81
C TYR A 185 -14.39 10.83 -2.06
N GLN A 186 -15.66 10.53 -1.73
CA GLN A 186 -16.53 11.50 -1.04
C GLN A 186 -16.07 11.78 0.39
N GLU A 187 -15.62 10.74 1.09
CA GLU A 187 -15.15 10.83 2.48
C GLU A 187 -13.82 11.60 2.55
N ASP A 188 -12.87 11.26 1.67
CA ASP A 188 -11.56 11.90 1.63
C ASP A 188 -11.66 13.36 1.23
N ARG A 189 -12.46 13.67 0.21
CA ARG A 189 -12.69 15.06 -0.18
C ARG A 189 -13.34 15.88 0.94
N ALA A 190 -14.31 15.31 1.65
CA ALA A 190 -14.97 15.99 2.78
C ALA A 190 -14.02 16.20 3.97
N ALA A 191 -13.11 15.24 4.21
CA ALA A 191 -12.10 15.31 5.26
C ALA A 191 -10.86 16.13 4.86
N SER A 192 -10.76 16.59 3.61
CA SER A 192 -9.52 17.18 3.05
C SER A 192 -8.32 16.22 3.15
N ASN A 193 -8.57 14.93 2.93
CA ASN A 193 -7.51 13.95 2.72
C ASN A 193 -7.09 13.95 1.25
N TYR A 194 -5.84 13.56 1.00
CA TYR A 194 -5.38 13.34 -0.37
C TYR A 194 -6.23 12.25 -1.02
N ASN A 195 -6.57 12.46 -2.29
CA ASN A 195 -7.26 11.50 -3.12
C ASN A 195 -6.87 11.77 -4.58
N THR A 196 -6.38 10.75 -5.28
CA THR A 196 -5.82 10.90 -6.62
C THR A 196 -6.86 11.45 -7.60
N TYR A 197 -8.08 10.91 -7.62
CA TYR A 197 -9.12 11.41 -8.53
C TYR A 197 -9.50 12.87 -8.25
N TRP A 198 -9.57 13.26 -6.97
CA TRP A 198 -9.81 14.64 -6.59
C TRP A 198 -8.70 15.58 -7.11
N MET A 199 -7.43 15.16 -7.06
CA MET A 199 -6.34 15.96 -7.61
C MET A 199 -6.42 16.07 -9.14
N PHE A 200 -6.83 15.01 -9.85
CA PHE A 200 -7.11 15.09 -11.29
C PHE A 200 -8.26 16.06 -11.59
N GLN A 201 -9.31 16.11 -10.76
CA GLN A 201 -10.37 17.10 -10.90
C GLN A 201 -9.92 18.53 -10.65
N LYS A 202 -9.02 18.76 -9.69
CA LYS A 202 -8.40 20.08 -9.51
C LYS A 202 -7.61 20.53 -10.76
N LEU A 203 -6.90 19.61 -11.41
CA LEU A 203 -6.10 19.89 -12.60
C LEU A 203 -6.92 20.10 -13.87
N TYR A 204 -7.89 19.23 -14.11
CA TYR A 204 -8.53 19.07 -15.41
C TYR A 204 -10.05 19.33 -15.40
N GLY A 205 -10.63 19.62 -14.23
CA GLY A 205 -12.06 19.85 -14.10
C GLY A 205 -12.88 18.63 -14.52
N GLU A 206 -13.83 18.84 -15.42
CA GLU A 206 -14.73 17.80 -15.91
C GLU A 206 -13.98 16.69 -16.68
N GLU A 207 -12.84 17.01 -17.30
CA GLU A 207 -12.06 16.07 -18.13
C GLU A 207 -11.15 15.13 -17.32
N ALA A 208 -11.14 15.24 -15.98
CA ALA A 208 -10.26 14.48 -15.08
C ALA A 208 -10.22 12.97 -15.37
N HIS A 209 -11.39 12.39 -15.63
CA HIS A 209 -11.54 10.96 -15.90
C HIS A 209 -10.82 10.50 -17.18
N HIS A 210 -10.71 11.35 -18.21
CA HIS A 210 -9.94 11.02 -19.41
C HIS A 210 -8.44 10.99 -19.15
N TYR A 211 -7.93 11.96 -18.40
CA TYR A 211 -6.51 12.01 -18.04
C TYR A 211 -6.12 10.89 -17.09
N LEU A 212 -6.95 10.59 -16.09
CA LEU A 212 -6.68 9.47 -15.20
C LEU A 212 -6.75 8.13 -15.94
N LYS A 213 -7.68 7.98 -16.91
CA LYS A 213 -7.75 6.77 -17.74
C LYS A 213 -6.45 6.53 -18.50
N ALA A 214 -5.84 7.58 -19.05
CA ALA A 214 -4.56 7.47 -19.75
C ALA A 214 -3.43 6.97 -18.83
N GLU A 215 -3.42 7.40 -17.57
CA GLU A 215 -2.45 6.93 -16.57
C GLU A 215 -2.71 5.50 -16.12
N ILE A 216 -3.99 5.12 -15.96
CA ILE A 216 -4.38 3.72 -15.71
C ILE A 216 -3.91 2.82 -16.86
N ASP A 217 -4.08 3.24 -18.11
CA ASP A 217 -3.57 2.52 -19.29
C ASP A 217 -2.04 2.46 -19.29
N ARG A 218 -1.36 3.54 -18.90
CA ARG A 218 0.10 3.54 -18.78
C ARG A 218 0.58 2.49 -17.77
N TYR A 219 -0.03 2.39 -16.59
CA TYR A 219 0.33 1.38 -15.59
C TYR A 219 -0.03 -0.04 -16.02
N SER A 220 -1.17 -0.24 -16.69
CA SER A 220 -1.52 -1.53 -17.28
C SER A 220 -0.49 -1.98 -18.32
N ASN A 221 -0.09 -1.08 -19.22
CA ASN A 221 0.94 -1.36 -20.22
C ASN A 221 2.32 -1.60 -19.59
N LEU A 222 2.65 -0.89 -18.50
CA LEU A 222 3.87 -1.13 -17.74
C LEU A 222 3.89 -2.52 -17.13
N PHE A 223 2.79 -2.97 -16.51
CA PHE A 223 2.66 -4.33 -16.01
C PHE A 223 2.90 -5.36 -17.13
N GLU A 224 2.23 -5.21 -18.27
CA GLU A 224 2.40 -6.14 -19.40
C GLU A 224 3.82 -6.13 -19.99
N ALA A 225 4.48 -4.98 -20.00
CA ALA A 225 5.86 -4.86 -20.45
C ALA A 225 6.82 -5.58 -19.48
N THR A 226 6.67 -5.37 -18.18
CA THR A 226 7.49 -6.04 -17.15
C THR A 226 7.25 -7.55 -17.15
N LEU A 227 5.99 -7.99 -17.33
CA LEU A 227 5.62 -9.41 -17.39
C LEU A 227 6.40 -10.17 -18.47
N LYS A 228 6.62 -9.56 -19.65
CA LYS A 228 7.36 -10.18 -20.75
C LYS A 228 8.82 -10.50 -20.43
N GLY A 229 9.38 -9.87 -19.39
CA GLY A 229 10.74 -10.13 -18.92
C GLY A 229 10.89 -11.39 -18.06
N LEU A 230 9.78 -11.97 -17.59
CA LEU A 230 9.78 -13.14 -16.70
C LEU A 230 9.81 -14.47 -17.47
N SER A 231 10.03 -15.58 -16.75
CA SER A 231 9.96 -16.92 -17.36
C SER A 231 8.54 -17.24 -17.86
N GLN A 232 8.42 -18.15 -18.83
CA GLN A 232 7.10 -18.52 -19.38
C GLN A 232 6.12 -19.01 -18.28
N GLN A 233 6.62 -19.78 -17.32
CA GLN A 233 5.80 -20.26 -16.20
C GLN A 233 5.30 -19.10 -15.33
N GLU A 234 6.15 -18.13 -15.03
CA GLU A 234 5.76 -16.94 -14.28
C GLU A 234 4.77 -16.07 -15.06
N GLN A 235 4.98 -15.93 -16.38
CA GLN A 235 4.06 -15.21 -17.25
C GLN A 235 2.64 -15.79 -17.21
N GLU A 236 2.51 -17.11 -17.32
CA GLU A 236 1.20 -17.79 -17.25
C GLU A 236 0.52 -17.55 -15.90
N VAL A 237 1.27 -17.67 -14.80
CA VAL A 237 0.76 -17.48 -13.44
C VAL A 237 0.31 -16.03 -13.20
N TYR A 238 1.15 -15.05 -13.54
CA TYR A 238 0.87 -13.64 -13.27
C TYR A 238 -0.14 -13.05 -14.25
N SER A 239 -0.19 -13.51 -15.51
CA SER A 239 -1.23 -13.08 -16.47
C SER A 239 -2.63 -13.52 -16.03
N ALA A 240 -2.78 -14.76 -15.56
CA ALA A 240 -4.06 -15.25 -15.03
C ALA A 240 -4.53 -14.46 -13.80
N LYS A 241 -3.57 -14.10 -12.93
CA LYS A 241 -3.79 -13.28 -11.74
C LYS A 241 -4.20 -11.85 -12.09
N TRP A 242 -3.48 -11.22 -13.01
CA TRP A 242 -3.79 -9.89 -13.53
C TRP A 242 -5.17 -9.81 -14.15
N SER A 243 -5.52 -10.80 -14.98
CA SER A 243 -6.83 -10.88 -15.62
C SER A 243 -7.97 -10.91 -14.61
N ARG A 244 -7.81 -11.64 -13.49
CA ARG A 244 -8.79 -11.69 -12.40
C ARG A 244 -8.91 -10.34 -11.68
N LEU A 245 -7.79 -9.68 -11.38
CA LEU A 245 -7.83 -8.34 -10.78
C LEU A 245 -8.59 -7.35 -11.67
N TRP A 246 -8.34 -7.39 -12.99
CA TRP A 246 -9.01 -6.51 -13.94
C TRP A 246 -10.53 -6.75 -14.00
N GLN A 247 -10.95 -8.00 -13.90
CA GLN A 247 -12.37 -8.39 -13.94
C GLN A 247 -13.09 -8.13 -12.61
N ASP A 248 -12.46 -8.49 -11.49
CA ASP A 248 -13.12 -8.56 -10.18
C ASP A 248 -12.95 -7.27 -9.36
N VAL A 249 -11.83 -6.55 -9.55
CA VAL A 249 -11.45 -5.37 -8.74
C VAL A 249 -11.53 -4.09 -9.57
N PHE A 250 -11.13 -4.13 -10.84
CA PHE A 250 -11.07 -2.96 -11.71
C PHE A 250 -12.08 -2.95 -12.87
N PRO A 251 -13.33 -3.47 -12.74
CA PRO A 251 -14.22 -3.61 -13.89
C PRO A 251 -14.52 -2.26 -14.60
N TYR A 252 -14.52 -1.17 -13.84
CA TYR A 252 -14.77 0.18 -14.32
C TYR A 252 -13.52 0.91 -14.87
N PHE A 253 -12.32 0.33 -14.75
CA PHE A 253 -11.09 0.88 -15.36
C PHE A 253 -11.04 0.72 -16.89
N SER A 254 -12.03 0.03 -17.48
CA SER A 254 -12.11 -0.23 -18.91
C SER A 254 -12.45 1.00 -19.76
N SER A 255 -13.07 2.05 -19.21
CA SER A 255 -13.33 3.30 -19.94
C SER A 255 -13.37 4.52 -19.03
N ALA A 256 -13.04 5.69 -19.57
CA ALA A 256 -13.05 6.94 -18.82
C ALA A 256 -14.46 7.27 -18.27
N GLU A 257 -15.53 6.97 -19.01
CA GLU A 257 -16.89 7.23 -18.56
C GLU A 257 -17.29 6.36 -17.37
N LEU A 258 -16.87 5.08 -17.37
CA LEU A 258 -17.10 4.21 -16.23
C LEU A 258 -16.33 4.70 -14.99
N LEU A 259 -15.11 5.23 -15.16
CA LEU A 259 -14.39 5.87 -14.04
C LEU A 259 -15.22 7.02 -13.45
N ARG A 260 -15.75 7.90 -14.31
CA ARG A 260 -16.55 9.05 -13.90
C ARG A 260 -17.81 8.62 -13.15
N GLN A 261 -18.53 7.64 -13.69
CA GLN A 261 -19.75 7.09 -13.10
C GLN A 261 -19.49 6.47 -11.73
N THR A 262 -18.48 5.59 -11.61
CA THR A 262 -18.16 4.96 -10.33
C THR A 262 -17.84 5.99 -9.24
N VAL A 263 -17.04 7.02 -9.54
CA VAL A 263 -16.67 8.02 -8.52
C VAL A 263 -17.81 8.97 -8.15
N LEU A 264 -18.55 9.47 -9.15
CA LEU A 264 -19.55 10.52 -8.92
C LEU A 264 -20.94 9.98 -8.58
N GLU A 265 -21.27 8.79 -9.06
CA GLU A 265 -22.60 8.20 -8.95
C GLU A 265 -22.63 7.01 -7.96
N GLY A 266 -21.46 6.51 -7.54
CA GLY A 266 -21.34 5.45 -6.52
C GLY A 266 -21.74 4.06 -7.02
N VAL A 267 -21.51 3.79 -8.31
CA VAL A 267 -21.81 2.51 -9.00
C VAL A 267 -20.70 1.50 -8.80
#